data_AF-A0A847CL15-F1
#
_entry.id   AF-A0A847CL15-F1
#
_cell.length_a   1.000
_cell.length_b   1.000
_cell.length_c   1.000
_cell.angle_alpha   90.00
_cell.angle_beta   90.00
_cell.angle_gamma   90.00
#
_symmetry.space_group_name_H-M   'P 1'
#
loop_
_entity.id
_entity.type
_entity.pdbx_description
1 polymer ?
#
loop_
_entity_poly.entity_id
_entity_poly.type
_entity_poly.pdbx_seq_one_letter_code
_entity_poly.pdbx_strand_id
1 'polypeptide(L)'
;MAKLIDIQGKFPFEPDNKKPMLIRKNDYSTALYPPNNAFTSDNTFTIITTDTFMLGIYELGPGGVFLPLDIHPGDESYYILNGPVVQRSGNGQFAYLESGEGLYMPEGAWHCAHNFSSNKARILYFITPEAWNEEIPPAVIPSDEETKFYKGPNNHKLPNMKSKIKNIARQGCTDDIGSWPTDAKEARESGAVYAVREHEKLNNIHGTKHPMLIRFITSNDYGHFGEFILPAGGYGPRCSDPDTHAGDAALYCIEGPVTVNLVDLEESFVLDPEDTFFLPANTKYQLVNFENKPIKVVFAITNL
;
A
#
# COMPACT_ATOMS: atom_id res chain seq x y z
N MET A 1 -8.93 -9.34 -20.85
CA MET A 1 -7.98 -8.86 -19.82
C MET A 1 -6.61 -8.79 -20.46
N ALA A 2 -5.89 -7.70 -20.23
CA ALA A 2 -4.49 -7.61 -20.62
C ALA A 2 -3.62 -8.40 -19.64
N LYS A 3 -2.50 -8.97 -20.07
CA LYS A 3 -1.56 -9.59 -19.13
C LYS A 3 -0.93 -8.48 -18.30
N LEU A 4 -0.54 -8.77 -17.05
CA LEU A 4 0.13 -7.80 -16.18
C LEU A 4 1.32 -7.10 -16.88
N ILE A 5 2.13 -7.88 -17.61
CA ILE A 5 3.27 -7.36 -18.39
C ILE A 5 2.86 -6.40 -19.52
N ASP A 6 1.66 -6.54 -20.07
CA ASP A 6 1.18 -5.71 -21.18
C ASP A 6 0.72 -4.33 -20.69
N ILE A 7 0.45 -4.17 -19.39
CA ILE A 7 -0.08 -2.93 -18.80
C ILE A 7 0.91 -2.22 -17.88
N GLN A 8 2.03 -2.85 -17.56
CA GLN A 8 3.04 -2.33 -16.67
C GLN A 8 3.50 -0.92 -17.09
N GLY A 9 3.46 0.02 -16.16
CA GLY A 9 3.86 1.42 -16.35
C GLY A 9 2.87 2.29 -17.13
N LYS A 10 1.72 1.77 -17.55
CA LYS A 10 0.78 2.48 -18.44
C LYS A 10 -0.70 2.15 -18.21
N PHE A 11 -1.08 1.93 -16.96
CA PHE A 11 -2.48 1.68 -16.60
C PHE A 11 -2.88 2.57 -15.42
N PRO A 12 -4.04 3.25 -15.47
CA PRO A 12 -5.14 3.10 -16.44
C PRO A 12 -5.00 3.94 -17.73
N PHE A 13 -3.91 4.67 -17.91
CA PHE A 13 -3.64 5.52 -19.08
C PHE A 13 -2.19 5.34 -19.54
N GLU A 14 -1.94 5.66 -20.81
CA GLU A 14 -0.59 5.74 -21.36
C GLU A 14 0.26 6.79 -20.63
N PRO A 15 1.60 6.63 -20.53
CA PRO A 15 2.46 7.46 -19.70
C PRO A 15 2.35 8.96 -20.01
N ASP A 16 2.22 9.32 -21.28
CA ASP A 16 2.10 10.71 -21.75
C ASP A 16 0.72 11.34 -21.51
N ASN A 17 -0.21 10.62 -20.87
CA ASN A 17 -1.60 11.03 -20.68
C ASN A 17 -2.04 10.99 -19.20
N LYS A 18 -1.10 11.17 -18.27
CA LYS A 18 -1.40 11.37 -16.85
C LYS A 18 -2.36 12.55 -16.67
N LYS A 19 -3.48 12.29 -16.01
CA LYS A 19 -4.50 13.28 -15.67
C LYS A 19 -5.31 12.83 -14.47
N PRO A 20 -5.96 13.75 -13.72
CA PRO A 20 -6.89 13.35 -12.68
C PRO A 20 -7.94 12.39 -13.22
N MET A 21 -8.12 11.24 -12.56
CA MET A 21 -8.98 10.18 -13.10
C MET A 21 -9.63 9.37 -11.98
N LEU A 22 -10.95 9.24 -12.08
CA LEU A 22 -11.70 8.25 -11.32
C LEU A 22 -11.59 6.88 -12.00
N ILE A 23 -11.15 5.88 -11.25
CA ILE A 23 -10.99 4.49 -11.65
C ILE A 23 -12.01 3.69 -10.86
N ARG A 24 -13.01 3.12 -11.52
CA ARG A 24 -14.03 2.33 -10.83
C ARG A 24 -13.48 0.95 -10.51
N LYS A 25 -13.98 0.34 -9.43
CA LYS A 25 -13.65 -1.06 -9.08
C LYS A 25 -13.77 -2.03 -10.27
N ASN A 26 -14.78 -1.84 -11.11
CA ASN A 26 -15.04 -2.70 -12.26
C ASN A 26 -14.05 -2.50 -13.42
N ASP A 27 -13.28 -1.42 -13.39
CA ASP A 27 -12.29 -1.10 -14.43
C ASP A 27 -10.91 -1.70 -14.11
N TYR A 28 -10.70 -2.26 -12.90
CA TYR A 28 -9.42 -2.84 -12.50
C TYR A 28 -8.99 -3.98 -13.42
N SER A 29 -7.71 -4.01 -13.78
CA SER A 29 -7.16 -5.13 -14.53
C SER A 29 -7.02 -6.33 -13.60
N THR A 30 -7.46 -7.50 -14.05
CA THR A 30 -7.48 -8.72 -13.24
C THR A 30 -6.55 -9.77 -13.83
N ALA A 31 -5.82 -10.47 -12.95
CA ALA A 31 -4.91 -11.55 -13.31
C ALA A 31 -4.78 -12.57 -12.17
N LEU A 32 -4.26 -13.74 -12.49
CA LEU A 32 -3.64 -14.63 -11.50
C LEU A 32 -2.13 -14.34 -11.49
N TYR A 33 -1.53 -14.30 -10.31
CA TYR A 33 -0.09 -14.14 -10.16
C TYR A 33 0.50 -15.25 -9.27
N PRO A 34 1.54 -15.99 -9.71
CA PRO A 34 2.05 -16.03 -11.08
C PRO A 34 1.02 -16.69 -12.02
N PRO A 35 0.93 -16.30 -13.30
CA PRO A 35 -0.16 -16.72 -14.21
C PRO A 35 -0.09 -18.19 -14.65
N ASN A 36 1.03 -18.87 -14.41
CA ASN A 36 1.30 -20.23 -14.89
C ASN A 36 0.96 -21.34 -13.88
N ASN A 37 0.55 -21.01 -12.63
CA ASN A 37 0.23 -22.00 -11.62
C ASN A 37 -0.91 -21.57 -10.68
N ALA A 38 -2.15 -21.72 -11.14
CA ALA A 38 -3.36 -21.37 -10.38
C ALA A 38 -3.48 -22.03 -9.00
N PHE A 39 -2.72 -23.10 -8.70
CA PHE A 39 -2.74 -23.75 -7.38
C PHE A 39 -2.06 -22.91 -6.29
N THR A 40 -1.07 -22.10 -6.67
CA THR A 40 -0.31 -21.24 -5.75
C THR A 40 -0.41 -19.76 -6.10
N SER A 41 -1.30 -19.40 -7.04
CA SER A 41 -1.53 -18.02 -7.42
C SER A 41 -2.46 -17.30 -6.46
N ASP A 42 -2.26 -16.00 -6.29
CA ASP A 42 -3.27 -15.08 -5.79
C ASP A 42 -4.14 -14.52 -6.94
N ASN A 43 -5.31 -13.99 -6.58
CA ASN A 43 -6.04 -13.12 -7.48
C ASN A 43 -5.50 -11.70 -7.35
N THR A 44 -4.97 -11.14 -8.43
CA THR A 44 -4.43 -9.79 -8.46
C THR A 44 -5.36 -8.86 -9.25
N PHE A 45 -5.56 -7.66 -8.71
CA PHE A 45 -6.32 -6.56 -9.29
C PHE A 45 -5.40 -5.34 -9.39
N THR A 46 -4.86 -5.06 -10.56
CA THR A 46 -4.04 -3.87 -10.80
C THR A 46 -4.95 -2.66 -10.98
N ILE A 47 -4.72 -1.64 -10.15
CA ILE A 47 -5.50 -0.40 -10.14
C ILE A 47 -4.75 0.67 -10.92
N ILE A 48 -3.47 0.89 -10.57
CA ILE A 48 -2.57 1.84 -11.21
C ILE A 48 -1.19 1.19 -11.35
N THR A 49 -0.56 1.36 -12.49
CA THR A 49 0.88 1.11 -12.67
C THR A 49 1.41 2.18 -13.63
N THR A 50 2.37 2.96 -13.13
CA THR A 50 3.02 4.06 -13.83
C THR A 50 4.54 3.93 -13.70
N ASP A 51 5.27 4.91 -14.20
CA ASP A 51 6.70 5.11 -13.99
C ASP A 51 7.08 5.50 -12.55
N THR A 52 6.12 5.89 -11.70
CA THR A 52 6.40 6.38 -10.33
C THR A 52 5.94 5.43 -9.22
N PHE A 53 4.94 4.60 -9.49
CA PHE A 53 4.47 3.58 -8.56
C PHE A 53 3.53 2.54 -9.19
N MET A 54 3.30 1.48 -8.44
CA MET A 54 2.21 0.53 -8.64
C MET A 54 1.28 0.49 -7.43
N LEU A 55 -0.03 0.44 -7.69
CA LEU A 55 -1.08 0.23 -6.71
C LEU A 55 -2.01 -0.89 -7.19
N GLY A 56 -2.31 -1.83 -6.32
CA GLY A 56 -3.25 -2.89 -6.63
C GLY A 56 -3.71 -3.64 -5.40
N ILE A 57 -4.57 -4.62 -5.62
CA ILE A 57 -5.06 -5.53 -4.59
C ILE A 57 -4.64 -6.93 -4.95
N TYR A 58 -4.19 -7.72 -3.98
CA TYR A 58 -4.20 -9.17 -4.12
C TYR A 58 -5.13 -9.83 -3.11
N GLU A 59 -5.62 -11.01 -3.46
CA GLU A 59 -6.50 -11.81 -2.61
C GLU A 59 -6.00 -13.24 -2.45
N LEU A 60 -6.02 -13.71 -1.22
CA LEU A 60 -5.72 -15.11 -0.88
C LEU A 60 -6.98 -15.81 -0.38
N GLY A 61 -7.27 -16.97 -0.95
CA GLY A 61 -8.30 -17.87 -0.44
C GLY A 61 -7.99 -18.38 0.98
N PRO A 62 -8.98 -18.88 1.72
CA PRO A 62 -8.76 -19.56 3.01
C PRO A 62 -7.73 -20.69 2.87
N GLY A 63 -6.73 -20.72 3.75
CA GLY A 63 -5.61 -21.67 3.70
C GLY A 63 -4.57 -21.37 2.62
N GLY A 64 -4.74 -20.29 1.85
CA GLY A 64 -3.89 -19.93 0.73
C GLY A 64 -2.57 -19.30 1.11
N VAL A 65 -1.63 -19.39 0.17
CA VAL A 65 -0.32 -18.74 0.17
C VAL A 65 -0.03 -18.33 -1.26
N PHE A 66 0.56 -17.15 -1.50
CA PHE A 66 1.11 -16.88 -2.83
C PHE A 66 2.55 -17.38 -2.88
N LEU A 67 2.88 -18.10 -3.95
CA LEU A 67 4.22 -18.61 -4.23
C LEU A 67 4.59 -18.32 -5.68
N PRO A 68 5.88 -18.11 -5.98
CA PRO A 68 7.03 -18.21 -5.06
C PRO A 68 7.15 -16.98 -4.13
N LEU A 69 8.21 -16.92 -3.30
CA LEU A 69 8.50 -15.67 -2.58
C LEU A 69 8.67 -14.54 -3.59
N ASP A 70 8.16 -13.36 -3.24
CA ASP A 70 8.24 -12.17 -4.06
C ASP A 70 9.30 -11.20 -3.51
N ILE A 71 9.75 -10.31 -4.38
CA ILE A 71 10.78 -9.31 -4.15
C ILE A 71 10.59 -8.17 -5.15
N HIS A 72 10.81 -6.94 -4.70
CA HIS A 72 10.68 -5.75 -5.54
C HIS A 72 11.95 -4.88 -5.50
N PRO A 73 12.24 -4.15 -6.61
CA PRO A 73 13.30 -3.14 -6.66
C PRO A 73 12.88 -1.81 -6.03
N GLY A 74 11.65 -1.70 -5.55
CA GLY A 74 11.16 -0.60 -4.71
C GLY A 74 10.71 -1.08 -3.34
N ASP A 75 10.38 -0.12 -2.48
CA ASP A 75 9.73 -0.39 -1.21
C ASP A 75 8.26 -0.76 -1.44
N GLU A 76 7.74 -1.67 -0.62
CA GLU A 76 6.35 -2.11 -0.68
C GLU A 76 5.64 -1.85 0.66
N SER A 77 4.44 -1.30 0.58
CA SER A 77 3.58 -1.03 1.73
C SER A 77 2.23 -1.70 1.56
N TYR A 78 1.72 -2.33 2.62
CA TYR A 78 0.39 -2.92 2.65
C TYR A 78 -0.59 -2.15 3.53
N TYR A 79 -1.85 -2.19 3.12
CA TYR A 79 -3.02 -1.94 3.94
C TYR A 79 -3.91 -3.17 3.87
N ILE A 80 -4.22 -3.76 5.02
CA ILE A 80 -5.06 -4.96 5.07
C ILE A 80 -6.53 -4.57 4.93
N LEU A 81 -7.11 -4.77 3.76
CA LEU A 81 -8.52 -4.50 3.50
C LEU A 81 -9.43 -5.52 4.21
N ASN A 82 -9.02 -6.79 4.20
CA ASN A 82 -9.69 -7.86 4.92
C ASN A 82 -8.66 -8.88 5.41
N GLY A 83 -8.50 -8.99 6.72
CA GLY A 83 -7.57 -9.92 7.36
C GLY A 83 -8.27 -11.08 8.08
N PRO A 84 -7.52 -11.83 8.90
CA PRO A 84 -6.08 -11.66 9.14
C PRO A 84 -5.21 -12.22 8.01
N VAL A 85 -3.97 -11.73 7.91
CA VAL A 85 -2.92 -12.28 7.06
C VAL A 85 -1.64 -12.45 7.85
N VAL A 86 -0.85 -13.49 7.56
CA VAL A 86 0.50 -13.65 8.11
C VAL A 86 1.50 -13.39 7.00
N GLN A 87 2.18 -12.25 7.06
CA GLN A 87 3.35 -12.01 6.23
C GLN A 87 4.57 -12.72 6.83
N ARG A 88 5.33 -13.38 5.96
CA ARG A 88 6.65 -13.92 6.26
C ARG A 88 7.68 -13.20 5.41
N SER A 89 8.83 -12.86 5.98
CA SER A 89 10.02 -12.47 5.22
C SER A 89 10.96 -13.67 5.01
N GLY A 90 11.78 -13.65 3.96
CA GLY A 90 12.79 -14.69 3.69
C GLY A 90 13.83 -14.83 4.81
N ASN A 91 14.10 -13.76 5.56
CA ASN A 91 15.02 -13.73 6.69
C ASN A 91 14.41 -14.21 8.03
N GLY A 92 13.13 -14.59 8.05
CA GLY A 92 12.47 -15.23 9.20
C GLY A 92 11.77 -14.30 10.17
N GLN A 93 11.38 -13.12 9.72
CA GLN A 93 10.39 -12.30 10.42
C GLN A 93 8.99 -12.72 10.01
N PHE A 94 8.06 -12.59 10.95
CA PHE A 94 6.65 -12.91 10.76
C PHE A 94 5.81 -11.76 11.32
N ALA A 95 4.85 -11.30 10.53
CA ALA A 95 3.90 -10.27 10.90
C ALA A 95 2.48 -10.81 10.70
N TYR A 96 1.77 -11.08 11.80
CA TYR A 96 0.33 -11.35 11.77
C TYR A 96 -0.38 -10.01 11.70
N LEU A 97 -1.20 -9.70 10.70
CA LEU A 97 -1.82 -8.38 10.47
C LEU A 97 -3.35 -8.50 10.40
N GLU A 98 -4.06 -7.63 11.12
CA GLU A 98 -5.53 -7.54 11.11
C GLU A 98 -6.04 -6.50 10.09
N SER A 99 -7.35 -6.51 9.82
CA SER A 99 -7.98 -5.51 8.94
C SER A 99 -7.72 -4.09 9.44
N GLY A 100 -7.31 -3.21 8.54
CA GLY A 100 -6.92 -1.83 8.84
C GLY A 100 -5.45 -1.66 9.21
N GLU A 101 -4.72 -2.72 9.55
CA GLU A 101 -3.29 -2.63 9.85
C GLU A 101 -2.45 -2.54 8.58
N GLY A 102 -1.19 -2.14 8.75
CA GLY A 102 -0.26 -1.98 7.65
C GLY A 102 1.04 -2.73 7.80
N LEU A 103 1.79 -2.81 6.71
CA LEU A 103 3.11 -3.43 6.68
C LEU A 103 4.03 -2.57 5.83
N TYR A 104 5.27 -2.39 6.29
CA TYR A 104 6.36 -1.86 5.49
C TYR A 104 7.35 -2.97 5.17
N MET A 105 7.70 -3.10 3.89
CA MET A 105 8.75 -3.99 3.41
C MET A 105 9.72 -3.17 2.56
N PRO A 106 11.00 -3.10 2.95
CA PRO A 106 11.98 -2.35 2.18
C PRO A 106 12.35 -3.08 0.89
N GLU A 107 12.85 -2.33 -0.09
CA GLU A 107 13.47 -2.83 -1.31
C GLU A 107 14.37 -4.04 -1.03
N GLY A 108 14.23 -5.08 -1.86
CA GLY A 108 15.02 -6.31 -1.75
C GLY A 108 14.61 -7.26 -0.60
N ALA A 109 13.60 -6.92 0.20
CA ALA A 109 13.08 -7.81 1.23
C ALA A 109 12.20 -8.91 0.62
N TRP A 110 12.77 -10.12 0.51
CA TRP A 110 12.01 -11.33 0.19
C TRP A 110 10.83 -11.54 1.12
N HIS A 111 9.65 -11.83 0.57
CA HIS A 111 8.46 -12.01 1.38
C HIS A 111 7.38 -12.90 0.73
N CYS A 112 6.43 -13.36 1.55
CA CYS A 112 5.21 -14.03 1.10
C CYS A 112 4.09 -13.90 2.15
N ALA A 113 2.84 -13.97 1.71
CA ALA A 113 1.66 -13.90 2.57
C ALA A 113 0.96 -15.26 2.70
N HIS A 114 0.49 -15.57 3.91
CA HIS A 114 -0.32 -16.74 4.21
C HIS A 114 -1.67 -16.32 4.80
N ASN A 115 -2.75 -16.97 4.37
CA ASN A 115 -4.07 -16.80 4.93
C ASN A 115 -4.50 -18.07 5.69
N PHE A 116 -4.31 -18.07 7.00
CA PHE A 116 -4.75 -19.19 7.85
C PHE A 116 -6.20 -19.06 8.35
N SER A 117 -6.94 -18.04 7.89
CA SER A 117 -8.33 -17.81 8.31
C SER A 117 -9.33 -18.60 7.45
N SER A 118 -10.61 -18.55 7.85
CA SER A 118 -11.72 -19.10 7.06
C SER A 118 -12.27 -18.12 6.02
N ASN A 119 -11.79 -16.88 5.99
CA ASN A 119 -12.27 -15.83 5.11
C ASN A 119 -11.21 -15.53 4.05
N LYS A 120 -11.64 -14.92 2.93
CA LYS A 120 -10.70 -14.44 1.91
C LYS A 120 -9.89 -13.26 2.47
N ALA A 121 -8.57 -13.33 2.47
CA ALA A 121 -7.74 -12.18 2.79
C ALA A 121 -7.64 -11.24 1.57
N ARG A 122 -7.68 -9.93 1.80
CA ARG A 122 -7.55 -8.88 0.77
C ARG A 122 -6.56 -7.83 1.23
N ILE A 123 -5.57 -7.53 0.40
CA ILE A 123 -4.47 -6.64 0.72
C ILE A 123 -4.35 -5.60 -0.38
N LEU A 124 -4.40 -4.31 -0.03
CA LEU A 124 -4.04 -3.21 -0.92
C LEU A 124 -2.54 -2.98 -0.80
N TYR A 125 -1.81 -3.09 -1.91
CA TYR A 125 -0.38 -2.87 -1.97
C TYR A 125 -0.04 -1.59 -2.71
N PHE A 126 1.02 -0.94 -2.25
CA PHE A 126 1.65 0.21 -2.87
C PHE A 126 3.14 -0.07 -2.98
N ILE A 127 3.67 -0.10 -4.21
CA ILE A 127 5.08 -0.34 -4.48
C ILE A 127 5.65 0.89 -5.20
N THR A 128 6.76 1.43 -4.69
CA THR A 128 7.40 2.63 -5.23
C THR A 128 8.92 2.62 -4.98
N PRO A 129 9.75 3.14 -5.90
CA PRO A 129 9.37 3.74 -7.19
C PRO A 129 8.93 2.71 -8.25
N GLU A 130 9.37 1.46 -8.13
CA GLU A 130 9.23 0.46 -9.19
C GLU A 130 8.91 -0.93 -8.63
N ALA A 131 7.99 -1.65 -9.28
CA ALA A 131 7.57 -3.00 -8.86
C ALA A 131 8.39 -4.12 -9.50
N TRP A 132 8.85 -3.92 -10.74
CA TRP A 132 9.71 -4.86 -11.47
C TRP A 132 10.65 -4.09 -12.39
N ASN A 133 11.90 -4.55 -12.48
CA ASN A 133 12.91 -4.10 -13.42
C ASN A 133 13.47 -5.30 -14.19
N GLU A 134 14.49 -5.11 -15.04
CA GLU A 134 15.10 -6.20 -15.82
C GLU A 134 15.71 -7.33 -14.97
N GLU A 135 15.98 -7.08 -13.68
CA GLU A 135 16.58 -8.03 -12.74
C GLU A 135 15.54 -8.79 -11.90
N ILE A 136 14.26 -8.40 -11.95
CA ILE A 136 13.17 -8.94 -11.11
C ILE A 136 12.01 -9.47 -11.97
N PRO A 137 11.52 -10.70 -11.75
CA PRO A 137 11.97 -11.65 -10.74
C PRO A 137 13.37 -12.19 -11.07
N PRO A 138 14.23 -12.42 -10.05
CA PRO A 138 15.60 -12.87 -10.29
C PRO A 138 15.62 -14.29 -10.86
N ALA A 139 16.71 -14.62 -11.55
CA ALA A 139 16.91 -15.95 -12.14
C ALA A 139 16.84 -17.11 -11.12
N VAL A 140 17.08 -16.81 -9.84
CA VAL A 140 16.97 -17.78 -8.74
C VAL A 140 16.11 -17.17 -7.64
N ILE A 141 14.98 -17.82 -7.36
CA ILE A 141 14.11 -17.50 -6.24
C ILE A 141 14.40 -18.51 -5.12
N PRO A 142 14.68 -18.07 -3.89
CA PRO A 142 14.93 -18.98 -2.77
C PRO A 142 13.77 -19.95 -2.57
N SER A 143 14.09 -21.23 -2.45
CA SER A 143 13.14 -22.25 -1.99
C SER A 143 12.79 -22.04 -0.52
N ASP A 144 11.68 -22.63 -0.07
CA ASP A 144 11.31 -22.58 1.35
C ASP A 144 12.44 -23.08 2.27
N GLU A 145 13.15 -24.15 1.89
CA GLU A 145 14.27 -24.70 2.64
C GLU A 145 15.44 -23.71 2.81
N GLU A 146 15.58 -22.75 1.90
CA GLU A 146 16.60 -21.70 1.91
C GLU A 146 16.19 -20.46 2.71
N THR A 147 14.98 -20.46 3.28
CA THR A 147 14.46 -19.38 4.13
C THR A 147 14.32 -19.83 5.59
N LYS A 148 13.99 -18.89 6.48
CA LYS A 148 13.77 -19.19 7.90
C LYS A 148 12.33 -19.53 8.23
N PHE A 149 12.14 -20.60 8.99
CA PHE A 149 10.84 -21.03 9.53
C PHE A 149 10.99 -21.82 10.83
N TYR A 150 9.89 -22.11 11.53
CA TYR A 150 9.95 -22.91 12.76
C TYR A 150 10.56 -24.29 12.49
N LYS A 151 11.69 -24.60 13.17
CA LYS A 151 12.50 -25.81 12.96
C LYS A 151 13.04 -26.00 11.52
N GLY A 152 13.24 -24.92 10.77
CA GLY A 152 13.80 -24.98 9.43
C GLY A 152 15.24 -25.54 9.39
N PRO A 153 15.57 -26.41 8.42
CA PRO A 153 16.84 -27.14 8.38
C PRO A 153 18.04 -26.21 8.18
N ASN A 154 17.85 -25.07 7.51
CA ASN A 154 18.90 -24.09 7.25
C ASN A 154 18.84 -22.83 8.12
N ASN A 155 17.99 -22.79 9.15
CA ASN A 155 17.86 -21.63 10.05
C ASN A 155 19.20 -21.11 10.62
N HIS A 156 20.10 -22.05 10.93
CA HIS A 156 21.42 -21.77 11.50
C HIS A 156 22.39 -21.11 10.50
N LYS A 157 22.12 -21.20 9.19
CA LYS A 157 22.93 -20.61 8.13
C LYS A 157 22.48 -19.19 7.76
N LEU A 158 21.28 -18.79 8.17
CA LEU A 158 20.65 -17.52 7.78
C LEU A 158 20.81 -16.43 8.86
N PRO A 159 20.82 -15.13 8.50
CA PRO A 159 21.13 -14.03 9.41
C PRO A 159 20.27 -13.98 10.68
N ASN A 160 20.87 -13.78 11.85
CA ASN A 160 20.10 -13.54 13.07
C ASN A 160 19.49 -12.13 13.05
N MET A 161 18.16 -12.05 12.99
CA MET A 161 17.42 -10.79 12.85
C MET A 161 17.14 -10.10 14.19
N LYS A 162 17.31 -10.76 15.35
CA LYS A 162 16.85 -10.23 16.65
C LYS A 162 17.35 -8.82 16.98
N SER A 163 18.61 -8.52 16.68
CA SER A 163 19.21 -7.20 16.93
C SER A 163 19.11 -6.23 15.76
N LYS A 164 18.55 -6.67 14.63
CA LYS A 164 18.38 -5.87 13.41
C LYS A 164 16.98 -5.27 13.30
N ILE A 165 15.99 -5.91 13.91
CA ILE A 165 14.60 -5.45 13.92
C ILE A 165 14.47 -4.35 14.97
N LYS A 166 14.09 -3.15 14.54
CA LYS A 166 13.78 -2.06 15.46
C LYS A 166 12.30 -2.11 15.87
N ASN A 167 12.02 -1.73 17.11
CA ASN A 167 10.63 -1.57 17.55
C ASN A 167 10.14 -0.16 17.19
N ILE A 168 8.84 -0.03 16.92
CA ILE A 168 8.14 1.26 16.91
C ILE A 168 7.96 1.68 18.38
N ALA A 169 9.04 2.15 18.99
CA ALA A 169 9.18 2.19 20.46
C ALA A 169 8.54 3.42 21.12
N ARG A 170 8.04 4.38 20.35
CA ARG A 170 7.49 5.65 20.86
C ARG A 170 6.30 6.14 20.04
N GLN A 171 5.56 7.06 20.65
CA GLN A 171 4.60 7.88 19.93
C GLN A 171 5.33 8.75 18.89
N GLY A 172 4.77 8.83 17.68
CA GLY A 172 5.29 9.66 16.60
C GLY A 172 4.92 11.14 16.72
N CYS A 173 5.63 12.00 16.00
CA CYS A 173 5.33 13.42 15.82
C CYS A 173 5.49 13.82 14.33
N THR A 174 5.11 15.04 13.97
CA THR A 174 5.22 15.54 12.59
C THR A 174 6.63 15.41 12.00
N ASP A 175 7.67 15.50 12.83
CA ASP A 175 9.06 15.39 12.40
C ASP A 175 9.45 13.96 11.95
N ASP A 176 8.58 12.97 12.18
CA ASP A 176 8.78 11.59 11.73
C ASP A 176 8.30 11.34 10.28
N ILE A 177 7.63 12.31 9.67
CA ILE A 177 7.25 12.23 8.25
C ILE A 177 8.55 12.18 7.43
N GLY A 178 8.71 11.11 6.66
CA GLY A 178 9.92 10.79 5.89
C GLY A 178 10.81 9.73 6.55
N SER A 179 10.46 9.24 7.75
CA SER A 179 11.19 8.15 8.42
C SER A 179 10.27 7.27 9.29
N TRP A 180 9.04 7.00 8.83
CA TRP A 180 8.07 6.14 9.53
C TRP A 180 7.83 4.84 8.76
N PRO A 181 7.72 3.66 9.42
CA PRO A 181 7.81 3.41 10.87
C PRO A 181 9.25 3.37 11.42
N THR A 182 10.23 3.44 10.54
CA THR A 182 11.67 3.51 10.84
C THR A 182 12.37 4.27 9.71
N ASP A 183 13.63 4.62 9.91
CA ASP A 183 14.50 5.05 8.81
C ASP A 183 14.57 3.97 7.71
N ALA A 184 14.26 4.37 6.47
CA ALA A 184 14.16 3.46 5.34
C ALA A 184 15.52 2.91 4.90
N LYS A 185 16.60 3.69 5.03
CA LYS A 185 17.94 3.23 4.68
C LYS A 185 18.36 2.09 5.61
N GLU A 186 18.13 2.22 6.90
CA GLU A 186 18.40 1.15 7.86
C GLU A 186 17.51 -0.09 7.62
N ALA A 187 16.25 0.11 7.24
CA ALA A 187 15.36 -0.99 6.87
C ALA A 187 15.89 -1.75 5.64
N ARG A 188 16.28 -1.04 4.57
CA ARG A 188 16.88 -1.60 3.35
C ARG A 188 18.19 -2.33 3.63
N GLU A 189 19.09 -1.74 4.43
CA GLU A 189 20.36 -2.38 4.83
C GLU A 189 20.17 -3.68 5.63
N SER A 190 19.13 -3.72 6.48
CA SER A 190 18.86 -4.88 7.33
C SER A 190 17.96 -5.93 6.65
N GLY A 191 17.18 -5.53 5.64
CA GLY A 191 16.07 -6.30 5.08
C GLY A 191 14.92 -6.50 6.07
N ALA A 192 14.81 -5.64 7.09
CA ALA A 192 13.82 -5.81 8.14
C ALA A 192 12.43 -5.31 7.70
N VAL A 193 11.39 -6.10 7.93
CA VAL A 193 9.99 -5.72 7.67
C VAL A 193 9.30 -5.25 8.95
N TYR A 194 8.35 -4.32 8.83
CA TYR A 194 7.71 -3.67 9.98
C TYR A 194 6.20 -3.72 9.87
N ALA A 195 5.57 -4.52 10.73
CA ALA A 195 4.12 -4.43 10.94
C ALA A 195 3.80 -3.11 11.64
N VAL A 196 2.84 -2.37 11.11
CA VAL A 196 2.35 -1.11 11.68
C VAL A 196 0.93 -1.34 12.13
N ARG A 197 0.78 -1.57 13.44
CA ARG A 197 -0.52 -1.79 14.08
C ARG A 197 -1.39 -0.55 14.02
N GLU A 198 -2.68 -0.74 14.25
CA GLU A 198 -3.65 0.35 14.28
C GLU A 198 -3.23 1.52 15.22
N HIS A 199 -2.68 1.18 16.39
CA HIS A 199 -2.20 2.17 17.38
C HIS A 199 -0.77 2.67 17.12
N GLU A 200 -0.06 2.09 16.16
CA GLU A 200 1.31 2.46 15.76
C GLU A 200 1.32 3.32 14.50
N LYS A 201 0.18 3.63 13.87
CA LYS A 201 0.16 4.59 12.76
C LYS A 201 0.61 5.98 13.22
N LEU A 202 1.40 6.66 12.42
CA LEU A 202 1.83 8.03 12.70
C LEU A 202 0.66 8.99 12.45
N ASN A 203 0.06 9.50 13.53
CA ASN A 203 -1.08 10.41 13.43
C ASN A 203 -0.61 11.86 13.24
N ASN A 204 -1.25 12.59 12.34
CA ASN A 204 -1.10 14.03 12.16
C ASN A 204 -2.44 14.71 11.85
N ILE A 205 -2.45 16.04 11.79
CA ILE A 205 -3.63 16.82 11.40
C ILE A 205 -3.26 17.61 10.14
N HIS A 206 -3.96 17.33 9.05
CA HIS A 206 -3.89 18.15 7.85
C HIS A 206 -4.93 19.28 7.93
N GLY A 207 -4.52 20.51 7.65
CA GLY A 207 -5.39 21.69 7.61
C GLY A 207 -5.58 22.38 8.96
N THR A 208 -5.87 23.68 8.91
CA THR A 208 -6.10 24.54 10.09
C THR A 208 -7.52 25.06 10.18
N LYS A 209 -8.20 25.23 9.05
CA LYS A 209 -9.59 25.72 9.02
C LYS A 209 -10.57 24.55 8.97
N HIS A 210 -10.29 23.58 8.11
CA HIS A 210 -11.09 22.38 7.94
C HIS A 210 -10.23 21.13 8.13
N PRO A 211 -9.86 20.81 9.38
CA PRO A 211 -8.90 19.74 9.66
C PRO A 211 -9.43 18.36 9.27
N MET A 212 -8.49 17.53 8.82
CA MET A 212 -8.64 16.11 8.50
C MET A 212 -7.56 15.32 9.26
N LEU A 213 -7.90 14.12 9.74
CA LEU A 213 -6.91 13.23 10.36
C LEU A 213 -6.15 12.50 9.25
N ILE A 214 -4.82 12.59 9.30
CA ILE A 214 -3.92 11.83 8.44
C ILE A 214 -3.15 10.83 9.29
N ARG A 215 -3.00 9.58 8.83
CA ARG A 215 -2.37 8.50 9.59
C ARG A 215 -1.46 7.68 8.70
N PHE A 216 -0.14 7.80 8.87
CA PHE A 216 0.81 7.08 8.03
C PHE A 216 1.04 5.65 8.54
N ILE A 217 0.98 4.71 7.60
CA ILE A 217 1.57 3.37 7.74
C ILE A 217 3.05 3.48 7.41
N THR A 218 3.39 4.08 6.28
CA THR A 218 4.77 4.33 5.86
C THR A 218 4.95 5.77 5.37
N SER A 219 6.14 6.31 5.58
CA SER A 219 6.56 7.60 5.05
C SER A 219 8.08 7.61 4.96
N ASN A 220 8.62 7.65 3.74
CA ASN A 220 10.06 7.68 3.50
C ASN A 220 10.41 8.46 2.22
N ASP A 221 11.64 8.27 1.72
CA ASP A 221 12.19 8.90 0.52
C ASP A 221 11.63 8.36 -0.81
N TYR A 222 10.98 7.19 -0.81
CA TYR A 222 10.32 6.64 -2.00
C TYR A 222 8.81 6.96 -2.02
N GLY A 223 8.16 7.07 -0.87
CA GLY A 223 6.76 7.48 -0.82
C GLY A 223 6.11 7.40 0.55
N HIS A 224 4.81 7.65 0.54
CA HIS A 224 3.97 7.82 1.70
C HIS A 224 2.66 7.04 1.51
N PHE A 225 2.30 6.24 2.51
CA PHE A 225 1.11 5.40 2.47
C PHE A 225 0.37 5.43 3.79
N GLY A 226 -0.94 5.58 3.76
CA GLY A 226 -1.71 5.77 4.99
C GLY A 226 -3.17 6.10 4.76
N GLU A 227 -3.79 6.68 5.77
CA GLU A 227 -5.22 6.98 5.79
C GLU A 227 -5.47 8.49 5.86
N PHE A 228 -6.46 8.94 5.11
CA PHE A 228 -7.15 10.19 5.34
C PHE A 228 -8.53 9.90 5.92
N ILE A 229 -8.87 10.55 7.04
CA ILE A 229 -10.16 10.42 7.71
C ILE A 229 -10.77 11.81 7.88
N LEU A 230 -11.84 12.07 7.12
CA LEU A 230 -12.58 13.32 7.19
C LEU A 230 -13.85 13.12 8.01
N PRO A 231 -14.07 13.89 9.10
CA PRO A 231 -15.27 13.75 9.93
C PRO A 231 -16.56 14.09 9.16
N ALA A 232 -17.70 13.78 9.77
CA ALA A 232 -19.00 14.27 9.32
C ALA A 232 -19.42 15.54 10.06
N GLY A 233 -20.43 16.22 9.52
CA GLY A 233 -21.10 17.35 10.15
C GLY A 233 -20.51 18.72 9.80
N GLY A 234 -21.27 19.77 10.14
CA GLY A 234 -21.01 21.16 9.75
C GLY A 234 -22.31 21.87 9.38
N TYR A 235 -22.23 23.17 9.04
CA TYR A 235 -23.35 23.91 8.47
C TYR A 235 -23.65 23.47 7.03
N GLY A 236 -22.60 23.16 6.25
CA GLY A 236 -22.67 22.51 4.95
C GLY A 236 -21.92 21.16 4.97
N PRO A 237 -21.56 20.59 3.81
CA PRO A 237 -20.73 19.39 3.79
C PRO A 237 -19.40 19.67 4.49
N ARG A 238 -18.84 18.64 5.13
CA ARG A 238 -17.50 18.74 5.68
C ARG A 238 -16.51 18.72 4.52
N CYS A 239 -15.58 19.65 4.47
CA CYS A 239 -14.45 19.63 3.53
C CYS A 239 -13.12 19.51 4.28
N SER A 240 -12.05 19.09 3.60
CA SER A 240 -10.68 19.32 4.05
C SER A 240 -10.22 20.72 3.61
N ASP A 241 -9.14 21.24 4.19
CA ASP A 241 -8.37 22.30 3.50
C ASP A 241 -7.86 21.74 2.15
N PRO A 242 -7.66 22.58 1.10
CA PRO A 242 -7.05 22.13 -0.15
C PRO A 242 -5.66 21.54 0.08
N ASP A 243 -5.39 20.42 -0.57
CA ASP A 243 -4.10 19.72 -0.51
C ASP A 243 -3.49 19.61 -1.92
N THR A 244 -2.17 19.48 -1.98
CA THR A 244 -1.39 19.32 -3.22
C THR A 244 -0.07 18.65 -2.89
N HIS A 245 0.36 17.72 -3.73
CA HIS A 245 1.58 16.93 -3.51
C HIS A 245 2.58 17.14 -4.64
N ALA A 246 3.87 17.11 -4.34
CA ALA A 246 4.92 17.24 -5.35
C ALA A 246 5.00 16.03 -6.30
N GLY A 247 4.54 14.86 -5.86
CA GLY A 247 4.51 13.61 -6.62
C GLY A 247 3.11 13.15 -6.99
N ASP A 248 3.03 12.11 -7.82
CA ASP A 248 1.77 11.45 -8.15
C ASP A 248 1.16 10.78 -6.92
N ALA A 249 -0.17 10.70 -6.90
CA ALA A 249 -0.93 10.14 -5.80
C ALA A 249 -2.14 9.32 -6.27
N ALA A 250 -2.64 8.47 -5.38
CA ALA A 250 -3.88 7.73 -5.52
C ALA A 250 -4.67 7.74 -4.20
N LEU A 251 -5.99 7.81 -4.31
CA LEU A 251 -6.93 7.78 -3.19
C LEU A 251 -7.88 6.58 -3.35
N TYR A 252 -7.72 5.55 -2.54
CA TYR A 252 -8.58 4.37 -2.53
C TYR A 252 -9.68 4.52 -1.47
N CYS A 253 -10.95 4.42 -1.86
CA CYS A 253 -12.08 4.63 -0.95
C CYS A 253 -12.36 3.40 -0.07
N ILE A 254 -12.26 3.55 1.26
CA ILE A 254 -12.60 2.49 2.24
C ILE A 254 -14.03 2.71 2.77
N GLU A 255 -14.28 3.90 3.31
CA GLU A 255 -15.56 4.31 3.85
C GLU A 255 -16.02 5.56 3.10
N GLY A 256 -17.03 5.41 2.25
CA GLY A 256 -17.59 6.48 1.43
C GLY A 256 -19.13 6.49 1.43
N PRO A 257 -19.73 7.16 0.43
CA PRO A 257 -19.06 7.79 -0.72
C PRO A 257 -18.20 9.00 -0.32
N VAL A 258 -17.13 9.26 -1.09
CA VAL A 258 -16.22 10.40 -0.90
C VAL A 258 -16.21 11.27 -2.14
N THR A 259 -16.42 12.57 -1.99
CA THR A 259 -16.27 13.49 -3.11
C THR A 259 -14.84 14.03 -3.16
N VAL A 260 -14.15 13.85 -4.29
CA VAL A 260 -12.90 14.53 -4.62
C VAL A 260 -13.24 15.76 -5.47
N ASN A 261 -12.99 16.94 -4.94
CA ASN A 261 -13.17 18.22 -5.64
C ASN A 261 -11.82 18.74 -6.15
N LEU A 262 -11.67 18.89 -7.46
CA LEU A 262 -10.49 19.46 -8.10
C LEU A 262 -10.62 20.99 -8.10
N VAL A 263 -10.00 21.62 -7.10
CA VAL A 263 -10.28 23.01 -6.71
C VAL A 263 -10.11 24.00 -7.86
N ASP A 264 -9.05 23.85 -8.64
CA ASP A 264 -8.72 24.80 -9.71
C ASP A 264 -9.45 24.47 -11.04
N LEU A 265 -10.00 23.25 -11.17
CA LEU A 265 -10.75 22.81 -12.35
C LEU A 265 -12.26 22.97 -12.19
N GLU A 266 -12.74 23.21 -10.96
CA GLU A 266 -14.17 23.25 -10.63
C GLU A 266 -14.93 21.96 -10.99
N GLU A 267 -14.21 20.83 -11.00
CA GLU A 267 -14.74 19.50 -11.26
C GLU A 267 -14.82 18.68 -9.96
N SER A 268 -15.82 17.81 -9.86
CA SER A 268 -16.02 16.96 -8.70
C SER A 268 -16.36 15.54 -9.11
N PHE A 269 -15.78 14.58 -8.40
CA PHE A 269 -15.94 13.14 -8.64
C PHE A 269 -16.35 12.46 -7.34
N VAL A 270 -17.30 11.52 -7.43
CA VAL A 270 -17.75 10.74 -6.29
C VAL A 270 -17.14 9.35 -6.37
N LEU A 271 -16.33 9.01 -5.37
CA LEU A 271 -15.71 7.70 -5.18
C LEU A 271 -16.62 6.86 -4.30
N ASP A 272 -17.17 5.77 -4.86
CA ASP A 272 -17.83 4.75 -4.07
C ASP A 272 -16.78 3.88 -3.36
N PRO A 273 -17.15 3.14 -2.29
CA PRO A 273 -16.23 2.20 -1.67
C PRO A 273 -15.57 1.28 -2.70
N GLU A 274 -14.26 1.11 -2.56
CA GLU A 274 -13.35 0.40 -3.47
C GLU A 274 -13.08 1.06 -4.82
N ASP A 275 -13.59 2.26 -5.11
CA ASP A 275 -13.09 3.06 -6.22
C ASP A 275 -11.78 3.76 -5.85
N THR A 276 -10.99 4.10 -6.87
CA THR A 276 -9.72 4.82 -6.71
C THR A 276 -9.72 6.10 -7.53
N PHE A 277 -9.13 7.17 -7.01
CA PHE A 277 -8.89 8.38 -7.77
C PHE A 277 -7.39 8.64 -7.93
N PHE A 278 -6.92 8.71 -9.16
CA PHE A 278 -5.54 9.07 -9.49
C PHE A 278 -5.38 10.59 -9.56
N LEU A 279 -4.30 11.11 -8.99
CA LEU A 279 -3.92 12.52 -8.95
C LEU A 279 -2.49 12.66 -9.47
N PRO A 280 -2.26 13.24 -10.65
CA PRO A 280 -0.92 13.61 -11.06
C PRO A 280 -0.28 14.61 -10.09
N ALA A 281 1.05 14.62 -10.04
CA ALA A 281 1.83 15.63 -9.33
C ALA A 281 1.28 17.05 -9.50
N ASN A 282 1.27 17.82 -8.41
CA ASN A 282 0.78 19.19 -8.32
C ASN A 282 -0.72 19.38 -8.60
N THR A 283 -1.51 18.30 -8.65
CA THR A 283 -2.97 18.41 -8.72
C THR A 283 -3.51 18.85 -7.36
N LYS A 284 -4.20 20.00 -7.35
CA LYS A 284 -4.84 20.54 -6.15
C LYS A 284 -6.25 20.01 -5.97
N TYR A 285 -6.55 19.46 -4.80
CA TYR A 285 -7.81 18.81 -4.53
C TYR A 285 -8.31 19.05 -3.09
N GLN A 286 -9.58 18.73 -2.86
CA GLN A 286 -10.18 18.65 -1.53
C GLN A 286 -10.99 17.36 -1.41
N LEU A 287 -11.01 16.78 -0.21
CA LEU A 287 -12.01 15.77 0.13
C LEU A 287 -13.25 16.46 0.69
N VAL A 288 -14.42 16.02 0.26
CA VAL A 288 -15.71 16.52 0.71
C VAL A 288 -16.59 15.36 1.15
N ASN A 289 -17.14 15.48 2.35
CA ASN A 289 -18.01 14.50 2.98
C ASN A 289 -19.43 15.09 3.14
N PHE A 290 -20.37 14.51 2.41
CA PHE A 290 -21.81 14.80 2.52
C PHE A 290 -22.54 13.86 3.49
N GLU A 291 -21.85 12.85 4.00
CA GLU A 291 -22.42 11.81 4.84
C GLU A 291 -22.54 12.22 6.31
N ASN A 292 -23.34 11.47 7.06
CA ASN A 292 -23.52 11.65 8.50
C ASN A 292 -22.50 10.87 9.36
N LYS A 293 -21.54 10.20 8.72
CA LYS A 293 -20.46 9.44 9.34
C LYS A 293 -19.10 9.87 8.75
N PRO A 294 -18.00 9.71 9.49
CA PRO A 294 -16.68 9.92 8.90
C PRO A 294 -16.50 9.09 7.63
N ILE A 295 -15.77 9.65 6.69
CA ILE A 295 -15.29 8.93 5.51
C ILE A 295 -13.81 8.59 5.70
N LYS A 296 -13.35 7.58 4.97
CA LYS A 296 -11.96 7.10 5.01
C LYS A 296 -11.49 6.73 3.62
N VAL A 297 -10.34 7.29 3.23
CA VAL A 297 -9.59 6.85 2.05
C VAL A 297 -8.19 6.44 2.45
N VAL A 298 -7.63 5.45 1.76
CA VAL A 298 -6.19 5.13 1.84
C VAL A 298 -5.48 5.92 0.75
N PHE A 299 -4.47 6.69 1.12
CA PHE A 299 -3.63 7.43 0.18
C PHE A 299 -2.35 6.65 -0.12
N ALA A 300 -1.91 6.74 -1.37
CA ALA A 300 -0.56 6.43 -1.82
C ALA A 300 -0.01 7.68 -2.50
N ILE A 301 1.09 8.23 -2.02
CA ILE A 301 1.68 9.48 -2.51
C ILE A 301 3.18 9.26 -2.69
N THR A 302 3.71 9.56 -3.87
CA THR A 302 5.14 9.34 -4.17
C THR A 302 6.05 10.45 -3.62
N ASN A 303 5.52 11.67 -3.42
CA ASN A 303 6.23 12.78 -2.78
C ASN A 303 5.23 13.82 -2.27
N LEU A 304 5.28 14.18 -0.97
CA LEU A 304 4.35 15.11 -0.33
C LEU A 304 4.45 16.55 -0.82
#